data_AF-A0A564Q962-F1
#
_entry.id   AF-A0A564Q962-F1
#
_cell.length_a   1.000
_cell.length_b   1.000
_cell.length_c   1.000
_cell.angle_alpha   90.00
_cell.angle_beta   90.00
_cell.angle_gamma   90.00
#
_symmetry.space_group_name_H-M   'P 1'
#
loop_
_entity.id
_entity.type
_entity.pdbx_description
1 polymer ?
#
loop_
_entity_poly.entity_id
_entity_poly.type
_entity_poly.pdbx_seq_one_letter_code
_entity_poly.pdbx_strand_id
1 'polypeptide(L)'
;MIVNKVTIKGAEQVVLMFGPAQAAVAKAVADCVEDGTIPKEEAEDLLIIVSVFIQWNAKDKKKIYDYNYEATKLSIKRALSGEPTVGDVLAKKETAKLAKKETAKHPFA
;
A
#
# COMPACT_ATOMS: atom_id res chain seq x y z
N MET A 1 -7.88 -8.46 4.04
CA MET A 1 -6.67 -9.29 4.28
C MET A 1 -5.41 -8.46 4.03
N ILE A 2 -4.43 -8.48 4.95
CA ILE A 2 -3.14 -7.78 4.79
C ILE A 2 -2.03 -8.83 4.64
N VAL A 3 -1.15 -8.67 3.64
CA VAL A 3 -0.03 -9.57 3.38
C VAL A 3 1.28 -8.79 3.22
N ASN A 4 2.37 -9.26 3.82
CA ASN A 4 3.69 -8.65 3.69
C ASN A 4 4.39 -9.10 2.40
N LYS A 5 5.01 -8.16 1.67
CA LYS A 5 5.86 -8.47 0.50
C LYS A 5 7.29 -8.84 0.87
N VAL A 6 7.80 -8.32 1.98
CA VAL A 6 9.17 -8.56 2.46
C VAL A 6 9.12 -9.65 3.52
N THR A 7 10.04 -10.61 3.44
CA THR A 7 10.19 -11.67 4.46
C THR A 7 10.48 -11.05 5.82
N ILE A 8 9.63 -11.34 6.81
CA ILE A 8 9.81 -10.92 8.19
C ILE A 8 10.84 -11.85 8.84
N LYS A 9 11.97 -11.30 9.29
CA LYS A 9 13.07 -12.03 9.93
C LYS A 9 13.10 -11.95 11.46
N GLY A 10 12.27 -11.08 12.08
CA GLY A 10 12.27 -10.91 13.53
C GLY A 10 11.15 -10.04 14.05
N ALA A 11 11.03 -9.99 15.38
CA ALA A 11 9.92 -9.34 16.09
C ALA A 11 9.77 -7.85 15.76
N GLU A 12 10.87 -7.13 15.54
CA GLU A 12 10.81 -5.71 15.16
C GLU A 12 10.00 -5.50 13.86
N GLN A 13 10.24 -6.33 12.85
CA GLN A 13 9.53 -6.23 11.57
C GLN A 13 8.07 -6.65 11.69
N VAL A 14 7.74 -7.61 12.57
CA VAL A 14 6.35 -7.96 12.92
C VAL A 14 5.65 -6.73 13.50
N VAL A 15 6.27 -6.05 14.46
CA VAL A 15 5.70 -4.85 15.09
C VAL A 15 5.48 -3.72 14.08
N LEU A 16 6.36 -3.56 13.09
CA LEU A 16 6.18 -2.55 12.04
C LEU A 16 5.02 -2.91 11.08
N MET A 17 4.89 -4.17 10.69
CA MET A 17 3.82 -4.64 9.79
C MET A 17 2.46 -4.62 10.48
N PHE A 18 2.35 -5.26 11.64
CA PHE A 18 1.08 -5.48 12.35
C PHE A 18 0.80 -4.43 13.43
N GLY A 19 1.59 -3.34 13.46
CA GLY A 19 1.35 -2.14 14.26
C GLY A 19 0.98 -0.96 13.37
N PRO A 20 1.94 -0.06 13.04
CA PRO A 20 1.65 1.16 12.30
C PRO A 20 1.11 0.89 10.89
N ALA A 21 1.62 -0.09 10.14
CA ALA A 21 1.11 -0.35 8.80
C ALA A 21 -0.30 -0.94 8.80
N GLN A 22 -0.59 -1.91 9.67
CA GLN A 22 -1.95 -2.44 9.84
C GLN A 22 -2.94 -1.35 10.24
N ALA A 23 -2.59 -0.51 11.22
CA ALA A 23 -3.45 0.60 11.66
C ALA A 23 -3.71 1.60 10.52
N ALA A 24 -2.67 1.95 9.76
CA ALA A 24 -2.77 2.83 8.62
C ALA A 24 -3.68 2.29 7.52
N VAL A 25 -3.53 1.00 7.16
CA VAL A 25 -4.37 0.33 6.17
C VAL A 25 -5.83 0.29 6.64
N ALA A 26 -6.07 -0.10 7.89
CA ALA A 26 -7.42 -0.16 8.45
C ALA A 26 -8.10 1.22 8.45
N LYS A 27 -7.38 2.27 8.88
CA LYS A 27 -7.90 3.63 8.85
C LYS A 27 -8.19 4.09 7.43
N ALA A 28 -7.29 3.83 6.48
CA ALA A 28 -7.50 4.23 5.08
C ALA A 28 -8.76 3.61 4.49
N VAL A 29 -9.03 2.32 4.77
CA VAL A 29 -10.27 1.65 4.35
C VAL A 29 -11.49 2.29 4.99
N ALA A 30 -11.48 2.50 6.32
CA ALA A 30 -12.59 3.12 7.03
C ALA A 30 -12.90 4.53 6.52
N ASP A 31 -11.86 5.34 6.31
CA ASP A 31 -12.00 6.70 5.78
C ASP A 31 -12.52 6.69 4.33
N CYS A 32 -12.16 5.69 3.51
CA CYS A 32 -12.74 5.53 2.17
C CYS A 32 -14.23 5.15 2.20
N VAL A 33 -14.69 4.43 3.22
CA VAL A 33 -16.14 4.18 3.43
C VAL A 33 -16.84 5.45 3.94
N GLU A 34 -16.19 6.19 4.83
CA GLU A 34 -16.72 7.44 5.37
C GLU A 34 -16.87 8.53 4.30
N ASP A 35 -15.85 8.69 3.44
CA ASP A 35 -15.84 9.70 2.37
C ASP A 35 -16.59 9.27 1.10
N GLY A 36 -17.14 8.06 1.08
CA GLY A 36 -17.93 7.52 -0.02
C GLY A 36 -17.12 7.01 -1.21
N THR A 37 -15.78 6.96 -1.12
CA THR A 37 -14.95 6.27 -2.12
C THR A 37 -15.37 4.80 -2.24
N ILE A 38 -15.63 4.14 -1.12
CA ILE A 38 -16.29 2.82 -1.05
C ILE A 38 -17.76 3.08 -0.64
N PRO A 39 -18.75 2.73 -1.47
CA PRO A 39 -20.16 2.83 -1.09
C PRO A 39 -20.45 2.00 0.18
N LYS A 40 -21.18 2.57 1.14
CA LYS A 40 -21.45 1.92 2.43
C LYS A 40 -22.25 0.62 2.26
N GLU A 41 -23.16 0.63 1.31
CA GLU A 41 -24.02 -0.48 0.92
C GLU A 41 -23.23 -1.68 0.35
N GLU A 42 -22.05 -1.45 -0.23
CA GLU A 42 -21.19 -2.51 -0.76
C GLU A 42 -20.12 -2.97 0.24
N ALA A 43 -19.86 -2.18 1.29
CA ALA A 43 -18.71 -2.37 2.18
C ALA A 43 -18.68 -3.74 2.87
N GLU A 44 -19.84 -4.33 3.16
CA GLU A 44 -19.99 -5.64 3.81
C GLU A 44 -19.78 -6.83 2.84
N ASP A 45 -19.88 -6.59 1.52
CA ASP A 45 -19.78 -7.61 0.48
C ASP A 45 -18.43 -7.60 -0.25
N LEU A 46 -17.57 -6.61 0.05
CA LEU A 46 -16.27 -6.44 -0.59
C LEU A 46 -15.13 -7.11 0.18
N LEU A 47 -14.21 -7.73 -0.55
CA LEU A 47 -12.93 -8.21 -0.02
C LEU A 47 -11.78 -7.34 -0.51
N ILE A 48 -11.07 -6.68 0.41
CA ILE A 48 -9.85 -5.92 0.11
C ILE A 48 -8.62 -6.75 0.49
N ILE A 49 -7.72 -6.96 -0.48
CA ILE A 49 -6.42 -7.59 -0.29
C ILE A 49 -5.33 -6.52 -0.42
N VAL A 50 -4.63 -6.24 0.68
CA VAL A 50 -3.59 -5.19 0.72
C VAL A 50 -2.22 -5.83 0.87
N SER A 51 -1.38 -5.67 -0.15
CA SER A 51 -0.02 -6.20 -0.18
C SER A 51 0.98 -5.10 0.18
N VAL A 52 1.45 -5.13 1.43
CA VAL A 52 2.25 -4.07 2.04
C VAL A 52 3.74 -4.32 1.86
N PHE A 53 4.46 -3.29 1.41
CA PHE A 53 5.92 -3.29 1.34
C PHE A 53 6.49 -2.39 2.44
N ILE A 54 7.23 -2.98 3.37
CA ILE A 54 8.07 -2.26 4.33
C ILE A 54 9.50 -2.71 4.07
N GLN A 55 10.39 -1.77 3.79
CA GLN A 55 11.79 -2.06 3.52
C GLN A 55 12.45 -2.63 4.79
N TRP A 56 13.36 -3.61 4.66
CA TRP A 56 13.90 -4.42 5.76
C TRP A 56 14.62 -3.64 6.88
N ASN A 57 15.13 -2.45 6.59
CA ASN A 57 15.84 -1.53 7.49
C ASN A 57 14.97 -0.35 7.96
N ALA A 58 13.69 -0.30 7.60
CA ALA A 58 12.80 0.77 8.02
C ALA A 58 12.65 0.78 9.56
N LYS A 59 12.67 1.97 10.16
CA LYS A 59 12.57 2.15 11.62
C LYS A 59 11.55 3.21 12.04
N ASP A 60 11.24 4.15 11.14
CA ASP A 60 10.35 5.27 11.42
C ASP A 60 8.89 4.82 11.34
N LYS A 61 8.31 4.52 12.51
CA LYS A 61 6.91 4.09 12.65
C LYS A 61 5.92 5.12 12.12
N LYS A 62 6.23 6.43 12.26
CA LYS A 62 5.34 7.50 11.80
C LYS A 62 5.30 7.53 10.28
N LYS A 63 6.46 7.51 9.61
CA LYS A 63 6.50 7.43 8.14
C LYS A 63 5.87 6.16 7.60
N ILE A 64 6.08 5.03 8.27
CA ILE A 64 5.42 3.77 7.89
C ILE A 64 3.90 3.94 7.96
N TYR A 65 3.38 4.54 9.03
CA TYR A 65 1.94 4.83 9.13
C TYR A 65 1.48 5.78 8.02
N ASP A 66 2.05 6.98 7.93
CA ASP A 66 1.62 8.03 7.01
C ASP A 66 1.65 7.54 5.55
N TYR A 67 2.75 6.90 5.13
CA TYR A 67 2.91 6.45 3.74
C TYR A 67 1.99 5.28 3.40
N ASN A 68 1.77 4.34 4.31
CA ASN A 68 0.83 3.24 4.04
C ASN A 68 -0.62 3.71 4.05
N TYR A 69 -0.97 4.70 4.86
CA TYR A 69 -2.31 5.30 4.85
C TYR A 69 -2.57 5.98 3.50
N GLU A 70 -1.70 6.89 3.08
CA GLU A 70 -1.85 7.62 1.81
C GLU A 70 -1.81 6.69 0.60
N ALA A 71 -0.87 5.72 0.59
CA ALA A 71 -0.78 4.76 -0.51
C ALA A 71 -2.02 3.86 -0.59
N THR A 72 -2.59 3.46 0.55
CA THR A 72 -3.81 2.62 0.59
C THR A 72 -5.01 3.40 0.08
N LYS A 73 -5.27 4.63 0.57
CA LYS A 73 -6.37 5.47 0.07
C LYS A 73 -6.25 5.72 -1.44
N LEU A 74 -5.06 6.09 -1.91
CA LEU A 74 -4.82 6.32 -3.33
C LEU A 74 -5.06 5.06 -4.17
N SER A 75 -4.65 3.89 -3.67
CA SER A 75 -4.82 2.61 -4.38
C SER A 75 -6.29 2.22 -4.47
N ILE A 76 -7.06 2.38 -3.38
CA ILE A 76 -8.50 2.11 -3.37
C ILE A 76 -9.22 3.05 -4.34
N LYS A 77 -8.95 4.37 -4.25
CA LYS A 77 -9.57 5.35 -5.13
C LYS A 77 -9.33 5.02 -6.60
N ARG A 78 -8.09 4.70 -6.96
CA ARG A 78 -7.71 4.31 -8.33
C ARG A 78 -8.38 3.03 -8.79
N ALA A 79 -8.46 2.02 -7.92
CA ALA A 79 -9.10 0.75 -8.25
C ALA A 79 -10.59 0.95 -8.57
N LEU A 80 -11.29 1.74 -7.76
CA LEU A 80 -12.73 1.99 -7.93
C LEU A 80 -13.03 2.99 -9.05
N SER A 81 -12.13 3.93 -9.35
CA SER A 81 -12.27 4.83 -10.51
C SER A 81 -11.83 4.20 -11.84
N GLY A 82 -11.26 3.00 -11.83
CA GLY A 82 -10.71 2.37 -13.04
C GLY A 82 -9.49 3.08 -13.60
N GLU A 83 -8.71 3.75 -12.75
CA GLU A 83 -7.58 4.58 -13.13
C GLU A 83 -6.22 3.99 -12.70
N PRO A 84 -5.16 4.19 -13.51
CA PRO A 84 -5.19 4.71 -14.88
C PRO A 84 -5.84 3.70 -15.85
N THR A 85 -6.41 4.20 -16.95
CA THR A 85 -6.90 3.30 -17.99
C THR A 85 -5.74 2.63 -18.73
N VAL A 86 -6.02 1.53 -19.45
CA VAL A 86 -5.02 0.88 -20.31
C VAL A 86 -4.47 1.87 -21.36
N GLY A 87 -5.32 2.72 -21.92
CA GLY A 87 -4.92 3.75 -22.87
C GLY A 87 -3.93 4.75 -22.27
N ASP A 88 -4.19 5.24 -21.06
CA ASP A 88 -3.28 6.15 -20.34
C ASP A 88 -1.91 5.53 -20.10
N VAL A 89 -1.90 4.26 -19.69
CA VAL A 89 -0.67 3.52 -19.43
C VAL A 89 0.13 3.34 -20.73
N LEU A 90 -0.51 2.90 -21.82
CA LEU A 90 0.15 2.69 -23.11
C LEU A 90 0.71 3.99 -23.70
N ALA A 91 0.02 5.12 -23.51
CA ALA A 91 0.49 6.42 -23.98
C ALA A 91 1.71 6.93 -23.20
N LYS A 92 1.83 6.60 -21.90
CA LYS A 92 2.88 7.12 -21.01
C LYS A 92 4.03 6.15 -20.76
N LYS A 93 3.94 4.89 -21.20
CA LYS A 93 4.92 3.83 -20.87
C LYS A 93 6.38 4.20 -21.18
N GLU A 94 6.63 4.91 -22.29
CA GLU A 94 8.00 5.27 -22.72
C GLU A 94 8.53 6.55 -22.04
N THR A 95 7.63 7.41 -21.55
CA THR A 95 8.00 8.70 -20.94
C THR A 95 7.97 8.67 -19.42
N ALA A 96 7.36 7.64 -18.82
CA ALA A 96 7.32 7.43 -17.38
C ALA A 96 8.74 7.22 -16.84
N LYS A 97 9.16 8.09 -15.91
CA LYS A 97 10.45 7.97 -15.25
C LYS A 97 10.37 6.94 -14.13
N LEU A 98 11.18 5.88 -14.22
CA LEU A 98 11.43 5.01 -13.08
C LEU A 98 12.20 5.78 -12.02
N ALA A 99 11.81 5.64 -10.75
CA ALA A 99 12.65 6.06 -9.64
C ALA A 99 14.02 5.35 -9.79
N LYS A 100 15.11 6.12 -9.80
CA LYS A 100 16.47 5.57 -9.95
C LYS A 100 16.67 4.53 -8.84
N LYS A 101 16.95 3.28 -9.23
CA LYS A 101 17.33 2.22 -8.31
C LYS A 101 18.59 2.67 -7.57
N GLU A 102 18.46 3.12 -6.32
CA GLU A 102 19.57 2.91 -5.40
C GLU A 102 19.76 1.41 -5.31
N THR A 103 20.98 0.96 -5.61
CA THR A 103 21.38 -0.44 -5.64
C THR A 103 21.03 -1.12 -4.32
N ALA A 104 19.87 -1.79 -4.30
CA ALA A 104 19.51 -2.75 -3.28
C ALA A 104 20.47 -3.95 -3.40
N LYS A 105 21.62 -3.88 -2.71
CA LYS A 105 22.42 -5.09 -2.43
C LYS A 105 21.48 -6.08 -1.73
N HIS A 106 21.01 -7.09 -2.46
CA HIS A 106 20.26 -8.20 -1.90
C HIS A 106 21.15 -8.92 -0.88
N PRO A 107 20.77 -9.03 0.41
CA PRO A 107 21.50 -9.85 1.37
C PRO A 107 20.82 -11.23 1.48
N PHE A 108 20.44 -11.83 0.35
CA PHE A 108 19.91 -13.19 0.30
C PHE A 108 20.93 -14.09 -0.38
N ALA A 109 22.07 -14.23 0.30
CA ALA A 109 22.81 -15.48 0.40
C ALA A 109 22.57 -16.01 1.83
#